data_AF-A0A183K9Q8-F1
#
_entry.id   AF-A0A183K9Q8-F1
#
_cell.length_a   1.000
_cell.length_b   1.000
_cell.length_c   1.000
_cell.angle_alpha   90.00
_cell.angle_beta   90.00
_cell.angle_gamma   90.00
#
_symmetry.space_group_name_H-M   'P 1'
#
loop_
_entity.id
_entity.type
_entity.pdbx_description
1 polymer ?
#
loop_
_entity_poly.entity_id
_entity_poly.type
_entity_poly.pdbx_seq_one_letter_code
_entity_poly.pdbx_strand_id
1 'polypeptide(L)'
;MFDDPESSLAFYVYTTLYNSQNLIAFTQIITIHKERVELEERFPTNVRKYQLDRVIARFDFETKGAGELSLHRGDVIEVINRNDENWWRGRTSDGRCGLFPSNFVDDLPSVI
;
A
#
# COMPACT_ATOMS: atom_id res chain seq x y z
N MET A 1 41.36 -26.10 -11.98
CA MET A 1 39.94 -26.47 -11.96
C MET A 1 39.24 -25.36 -12.71
N PHE A 2 38.91 -25.60 -13.97
CA PHE A 2 38.45 -24.56 -14.89
C PHE A 2 36.98 -24.27 -14.60
N ASP A 3 36.64 -23.02 -14.30
CA ASP A 3 35.25 -22.55 -14.39
C ASP A 3 34.82 -22.68 -15.85
N ASP A 4 33.78 -23.46 -16.09
CA ASP A 4 33.19 -23.67 -17.41
C ASP A 4 32.42 -22.41 -17.83
N PRO A 5 32.83 -21.69 -18.90
CA PRO A 5 32.14 -20.49 -19.36
C PRO A 5 30.71 -20.77 -19.88
N GLU A 6 30.34 -22.02 -20.15
CA GLU A 6 28.95 -22.37 -20.48
C GLU A 6 28.00 -22.41 -19.26
N SER A 7 28.53 -22.41 -18.03
CA SER A 7 27.72 -22.50 -16.81
C SER A 7 26.95 -21.21 -16.44
N SER A 8 27.05 -20.14 -17.23
CA SER A 8 26.64 -18.78 -16.81
C SER A 8 25.50 -18.14 -17.63
N LEU A 9 25.03 -18.77 -18.72
CA LEU A 9 23.90 -18.21 -19.49
C LEU A 9 22.57 -18.58 -18.84
N ALA A 10 22.11 -17.70 -17.95
CA ALA A 10 20.76 -17.71 -17.41
C ALA A 10 19.93 -16.58 -18.04
N PHE A 11 18.71 -16.89 -18.46
CA PHE A 11 17.73 -15.87 -18.88
C PHE A 11 16.80 -15.53 -17.72
N TYR A 12 16.49 -14.25 -17.57
CA TYR A 12 15.55 -13.77 -16.54
C TYR A 12 14.29 -13.25 -17.21
N VAL A 13 13.14 -13.83 -16.85
CA VAL A 13 11.82 -13.33 -17.25
C VAL A 13 11.15 -12.72 -16.03
N TYR A 14 10.73 -11.45 -16.18
CA TYR A 14 10.01 -10.70 -15.15
C TYR A 14 8.55 -10.56 -15.56
N THR A 15 7.63 -11.02 -14.70
CA THR A 15 6.20 -10.78 -14.87
C THR A 15 5.68 -10.00 -13.68
N THR A 16 5.09 -8.82 -13.92
CA THR A 16 4.54 -7.95 -12.88
C THR A 16 3.06 -7.73 -13.12
N LEU A 17 2.23 -8.11 -12.15
CA LEU A 17 0.80 -7.85 -12.15
C LEU A 17 0.49 -6.61 -11.32
N TYR A 18 -0.38 -5.75 -11.83
CA TYR A 18 -0.86 -4.56 -11.14
C TYR A 18 -2.35 -4.69 -10.79
N ASN A 19 -2.77 -4.12 -9.66
CA ASN A 19 -4.19 -4.03 -9.30
C ASN A 19 -4.88 -2.83 -9.99
N SER A 20 -6.17 -2.61 -9.71
CA SER A 20 -6.97 -1.51 -10.27
C SER A 20 -6.49 -0.11 -9.88
N GLN A 21 -5.58 0.01 -8.92
CA GLN A 21 -4.96 1.25 -8.45
C GLN A 21 -3.53 1.44 -9.00
N ASN A 22 -3.10 0.63 -9.99
CA ASN A 22 -1.74 0.61 -10.53
C ASN A 22 -0.64 0.27 -9.51
N LEU A 23 -0.97 -0.46 -8.45
CA LEU A 23 0.03 -0.97 -7.50
C LEU A 23 0.47 -2.38 -7.88
N ILE A 24 1.76 -2.70 -7.70
CA ILE A 24 2.30 -4.05 -7.93
C ILE A 24 1.62 -5.01 -6.95
N ALA A 25 0.81 -5.93 -7.48
CA ALA A 25 0.18 -6.99 -6.72
C ALA A 25 1.14 -8.16 -6.51
N PHE A 26 1.97 -8.44 -7.51
CA PHE A 26 2.77 -9.66 -7.58
C PHE A 26 3.87 -9.54 -8.64
N THR A 27 5.04 -10.11 -8.34
CA THR A 27 6.14 -10.25 -9.31
C THR A 27 6.69 -11.68 -9.30
N GLN A 28 6.75 -12.30 -10.48
CA GLN A 28 7.49 -13.54 -10.71
C GLN A 28 8.83 -13.23 -11.37
N ILE A 29 9.89 -13.86 -10.85
CA ILE A 29 11.19 -13.94 -11.50
C ILE A 29 11.40 -15.40 -11.90
N ILE A 30 11.52 -15.63 -13.20
CA ILE A 30 11.80 -16.95 -13.75
C ILE A 30 13.24 -16.93 -14.24
N THR A 31 14.09 -17.75 -13.63
CA THR A 31 15.47 -17.96 -14.07
C THR A 31 15.51 -19.25 -14.88
N ILE A 32 15.86 -19.13 -16.16
CA ILE A 32 15.94 -20.25 -17.10
C ILE A 32 17.42 -20.56 -17.33
N HIS A 33 17.87 -21.70 -16.81
CA HIS A 33 19.17 -22.30 -17.10
C HIS A 33 19.02 -23.35 -18.21
N LYS A 34 20.14 -23.81 -18.78
CA LYS A 34 20.19 -24.81 -19.86
C LYS A 34 19.41 -26.11 -19.54
N GLU A 35 19.43 -26.55 -18.28
CA GLU A 35 18.86 -27.84 -17.84
C GLU A 35 17.80 -27.71 -16.74
N ARG A 36 17.54 -26.49 -16.26
CA ARG A 36 16.63 -26.26 -15.12
C ARG A 36 15.94 -24.90 -15.23
N VAL A 37 14.71 -24.85 -14.71
CA VAL A 37 13.97 -23.61 -14.49
C VAL A 37 13.79 -23.40 -13.00
N GLU A 38 14.03 -22.19 -12.53
CA GLU A 38 13.83 -21.76 -11.15
C GLU A 38 12.80 -20.63 -11.11
N LEU A 39 11.84 -20.73 -10.19
CA LEU A 39 10.78 -19.74 -9.99
C LEU A 39 10.94 -19.09 -8.62
N GLU A 40 11.11 -17.77 -8.62
CA GLU A 40 11.06 -16.96 -7.41
C GLU A 40 9.80 -16.07 -7.46
N GLU A 41 8.86 -16.35 -6.57
CA GLU A 41 7.66 -15.55 -6.40
C GLU A 41 7.89 -14.46 -5.34
N ARG A 42 7.86 -13.21 -5.77
CA ARG A 42 7.94 -12.04 -4.88
C ARG A 42 6.56 -11.43 -4.77
N PHE A 43 5.92 -11.72 -3.64
CA PHE A 43 4.82 -10.89 -3.17
C PHE A 43 5.43 -9.66 -2.50
N PRO A 44 4.93 -8.45 -2.76
CA PRO A 44 5.29 -7.30 -1.94
C PRO A 44 5.08 -7.70 -0.47
N THR A 45 6.13 -7.66 0.34
CA THR A 45 6.04 -7.98 1.78
C THR A 45 5.03 -7.07 2.51
N ASN A 46 4.61 -5.99 1.85
CA ASN A 46 3.60 -5.03 2.27
C ASN A 46 2.28 -5.04 1.47
N VAL A 47 1.90 -6.10 0.74
CA VAL A 47 0.52 -6.18 0.17
C VAL A 47 -0.53 -6.02 1.27
N ARG A 48 -0.26 -6.51 2.49
CA ARG A 48 -1.11 -6.29 3.67
C ARG A 48 -1.19 -4.83 4.14
N LYS A 49 -0.18 -4.01 3.84
CA LYS A 49 -0.17 -2.57 4.17
C LYS A 49 -1.13 -1.75 3.29
N TYR A 50 -1.76 -2.39 2.30
CA TYR A 50 -2.82 -1.83 1.48
C TYR A 50 -4.20 -2.40 1.82
N GLN A 51 -4.37 -3.10 2.95
CA GLN A 51 -5.62 -2.90 3.67
C GLN A 51 -5.67 -1.41 3.94
N LEU A 52 -6.51 -0.68 3.19
CA LEU A 52 -6.68 0.75 3.35
C LEU A 52 -6.84 0.99 4.84
N ASP A 53 -5.86 1.66 5.46
CA ASP A 53 -5.91 2.03 6.87
C ASP A 53 -7.06 3.01 6.99
N ARG A 54 -8.25 2.46 7.22
CA ARG A 54 -9.47 3.22 7.34
C ARG A 54 -9.69 3.50 8.80
N VAL A 55 -10.13 4.71 9.05
CA VAL A 55 -10.53 5.15 10.38
C VAL A 55 -11.94 5.70 10.30
N ILE A 56 -12.64 5.67 11.42
CA ILE A 56 -13.95 6.28 11.55
C ILE A 56 -13.87 7.48 12.49
N ALA A 57 -14.42 8.61 12.08
CA ALA A 57 -14.50 9.80 12.92
C ALA A 57 -15.41 9.52 14.12
N ARG A 58 -14.88 9.66 15.33
CA ARG A 58 -15.64 9.58 16.58
C ARG A 58 -16.34 10.89 16.94
N PHE A 59 -15.74 12.00 16.54
CA PHE A 59 -16.20 13.35 16.86
C PHE A 59 -16.19 14.21 15.61
N ASP A 60 -17.01 15.25 15.63
CA ASP A 60 -16.97 16.29 14.61
C ASP A 60 -15.71 17.13 14.77
N PHE A 61 -15.11 17.53 13.66
CA PHE A 61 -13.98 18.45 13.61
C PHE A 61 -14.23 19.44 12.47
N GLU A 62 -14.49 20.70 12.80
CA GLU A 62 -14.71 21.76 11.80
C GLU A 62 -13.47 22.64 11.67
N THR A 63 -13.09 22.94 10.43
CA THR A 63 -11.93 23.78 10.14
C THR A 63 -12.17 24.66 8.92
N LYS A 64 -11.48 25.82 8.90
CA LYS A 64 -11.41 26.74 7.75
C LYS A 64 -10.02 26.73 7.07
N GLY A 65 -9.10 25.90 7.56
CA GLY A 65 -7.74 25.81 7.02
C GLY A 65 -7.73 25.12 5.67
N ALA A 66 -7.12 25.74 4.64
CA ALA A 66 -7.11 25.23 3.27
C ALA A 66 -6.37 23.88 3.07
N GLY A 67 -5.71 23.36 4.12
CA GLY A 67 -5.03 22.05 4.11
C GLY A 67 -5.58 21.06 5.13
N GLU A 68 -6.61 21.44 5.89
CA GLU A 68 -7.21 20.60 6.92
C GLU A 68 -8.53 19.99 6.41
N LEU A 69 -8.89 18.84 6.96
CA LEU A 69 -10.06 18.07 6.57
C LEU A 69 -11.09 18.14 7.69
N SER A 70 -12.25 18.76 7.41
CA SER A 70 -13.38 18.71 8.33
C SER A 70 -13.97 17.30 8.38
N LEU A 71 -14.21 16.80 9.58
CA LEU A 71 -14.79 15.49 9.86
C LEU A 71 -16.18 15.64 10.47
N HIS A 72 -17.08 14.74 10.09
CA HIS A 72 -18.31 14.50 10.84
C HIS A 72 -18.25 13.11 11.46
N ARG A 73 -18.80 12.96 12.67
CA ARG A 73 -18.90 11.69 13.36
C ARG A 73 -19.53 10.64 12.45
N GLY A 74 -18.84 9.51 12.30
CA GLY A 74 -19.22 8.41 11.43
C GLY A 74 -18.58 8.45 10.03
N ASP A 75 -17.91 9.54 9.66
CA ASP A 75 -17.14 9.61 8.41
C ASP A 75 -16.08 8.51 8.40
N VAL A 76 -15.98 7.80 7.28
CA VAL A 76 -14.90 6.85 7.02
C VAL A 76 -13.82 7.55 6.22
N ILE A 77 -12.61 7.57 6.75
CA ILE A 77 -11.46 8.24 6.17
C ILE A 77 -10.42 7.19 5.79
N GLU A 78 -10.01 7.21 4.53
CA GLU A 78 -8.82 6.51 4.06
C GLU A 78 -7.58 7.29 4.52
N VAL A 79 -6.76 6.69 5.38
CA VAL A 79 -5.54 7.33 5.87
C VAL A 79 -4.44 7.20 4.83
N ILE A 80 -3.93 8.35 4.38
CA ILE A 80 -2.86 8.47 3.39
C ILE A 80 -1.49 8.56 4.08
N ASN A 81 -1.41 9.21 5.25
CA ASN A 81 -0.14 9.39 5.97
C ASN A 81 -0.37 9.51 7.50
N ARG A 82 0.42 8.78 8.30
CA ARG A 82 0.47 8.79 9.78
C ARG A 82 1.87 9.08 10.34
N ASN A 83 2.70 9.80 9.60
CA ASN A 83 4.09 10.07 10.01
C ASN A 83 4.18 11.00 11.23
N ASP A 84 3.09 11.72 11.54
CA ASP A 84 2.95 12.55 12.74
C ASP A 84 1.97 11.90 13.72
N GLU A 85 2.24 12.04 15.01
CA GLU A 85 1.45 11.42 16.09
C GLU A 85 0.09 12.10 16.29
N ASN A 86 0.01 13.41 16.03
CA ASN A 86 -1.15 14.24 16.33
C ASN A 86 -2.00 14.55 15.10
N TRP A 87 -1.39 14.64 13.91
CA TRP A 87 -2.07 15.05 12.69
C TRP A 87 -1.86 14.06 11.55
N TRP A 88 -2.95 13.45 11.10
CA TRP A 88 -2.92 12.51 9.98
C TRP A 88 -3.46 13.14 8.73
N ARG A 89 -2.95 12.70 7.58
CA ARG A 89 -3.51 13.07 6.27
C ARG A 89 -4.41 11.94 5.79
N GLY A 90 -5.62 12.28 5.36
CA GLY A 90 -6.54 11.30 4.80
C GLY A 90 -7.47 11.87 3.75
N ARG A 91 -8.33 10.99 3.25
CA ARG A 91 -9.31 11.24 2.20
C ARG A 91 -10.65 10.64 2.55
N THR A 92 -11.71 11.43 2.42
CA THR A 92 -13.10 10.97 2.57
C THR A 92 -13.61 10.35 1.26
N SER A 93 -14.70 9.59 1.34
CA SER A 93 -15.32 8.92 0.19
C SER A 93 -15.80 9.88 -0.91
N ASP A 94 -16.11 11.14 -0.55
CA ASP A 94 -16.46 12.22 -1.47
C ASP A 94 -15.24 12.90 -2.13
N GLY A 95 -14.03 12.44 -1.84
CA GLY A 95 -12.78 12.89 -2.45
C GLY A 95 -12.09 14.07 -1.76
N ARG A 96 -12.67 14.65 -0.69
CA ARG A 96 -11.96 15.69 0.08
C ARG A 96 -10.72 15.11 0.75
N CYS A 97 -9.64 15.89 0.77
CA CYS A 97 -8.34 15.47 1.32
C CYS A 97 -7.77 16.56 2.21
N GLY A 98 -7.17 16.18 3.34
CA GLY A 98 -6.52 17.15 4.23
C GLY A 98 -6.01 16.51 5.52
N LEU A 99 -5.51 17.36 6.41
CA LEU A 99 -5.04 17.00 7.74
C LEU A 99 -6.19 16.97 8.75
N PHE A 100 -6.21 15.99 9.63
CA PHE A 100 -7.16 15.90 10.73
C PHE A 100 -6.49 15.34 12.00
N PRO A 101 -7.01 15.66 13.19
CA PRO A 101 -6.42 15.20 14.44
C PRO A 101 -6.60 13.68 14.63
N SER A 102 -5.51 12.98 14.91
CA SER A 102 -5.49 11.51 15.06
C SER A 102 -6.35 11.00 16.22
N ASN A 103 -6.50 11.79 17.28
CA ASN A 103 -7.30 11.43 18.45
C ASN A 103 -8.82 11.56 18.24
N PHE A 104 -9.26 12.08 17.09
CA PHE A 104 -10.67 12.22 16.74
C PHE A 104 -11.24 11.03 15.98
N VAL A 105 -10.41 10.03 15.69
CA VAL A 105 -10.78 8.86 14.92
C VAL A 105 -10.44 7.57 15.67
N ASP A 106 -11.10 6.48 15.29
CA ASP A 106 -10.74 5.12 15.70
C ASP A 106 -10.41 4.28 14.46
N ASP A 107 -9.53 3.28 14.62
CA ASP A 107 -9.26 2.32 13.55
C ASP A 107 -10.52 1.53 13.18
N LEU A 108 -10.83 1.46 11.89
CA LEU A 108 -11.94 0.68 11.36
C LEU A 108 -11.44 -0.72 11.01
N PRO A 109 -11.90 -1.78 11.70
CA PRO A 109 -11.43 -3.13 11.42
C PRO A 109 -11.77 -3.53 9.98
N SER A 110 -10.78 -4.09 9.27
CA SER A 110 -11.02 -4.77 8.01
C SER A 110 -11.83 -6.04 8.32
N VAL A 111 -13.11 -6.06 7.97
CA VAL A 111 -13.90 -7.30 8.02
C VAL A 111 -13.27 -8.27 7.03
N ILE A 112 -12.76 -9.39 7.57
CA ILE A 112 -12.12 -10.49 6.84
C ILE A 112 -13.21 -11.41 6.29
#